data_AF-C2BD13-F1
#
_entry.id   AF-C2BD13-F1
#
_cell.length_a   1.000
_cell.length_b   1.000
_cell.length_c   1.000
_cell.angle_alpha   90.00
_cell.angle_beta   90.00
_cell.angle_gamma   90.00
#
_symmetry.space_group_name_H-M   'P 1'
#
loop_
_entity.id
_entity.type
_entity.pdbx_description
1 polymer ?
#
loop_
_entity_poly.entity_id
_entity_poly.type
_entity_poly.pdbx_seq_one_letter_code
_entity_poly.pdbx_strand_id
1 'polypeptide(L)'
;MVEVYNAPPWNDKWTEETALESLSSLCDFPNFTGYLIADVDEIIGAILGHSRRYASGTTYYIDEFFISEKYRRLGLGENLYKTTIKKLKKKSISGAFFTTLKNSPAYNFYIKEGAWDLEDSACFYHKF
;
A
#
# COMPACT_ATOMS: atom_id res chain seq x y z
N MET A 1 -9.93 0.47 5.96
CA MET A 1 -9.25 -0.83 5.80
C MET A 1 -10.26 -1.97 5.68
N VAL A 2 -11.03 -2.27 6.74
CA VAL A 2 -11.98 -3.41 6.79
C VAL A 2 -12.92 -3.46 5.58
N GLU A 3 -13.69 -2.40 5.32
CA GLU A 3 -14.63 -2.36 4.20
C GLU A 3 -13.95 -2.55 2.83
N VAL A 4 -12.77 -1.95 2.66
CA VAL A 4 -12.02 -1.97 1.40
C VAL A 4 -11.54 -3.37 1.04
N TYR A 5 -10.96 -4.09 2.01
CA TYR A 5 -10.35 -5.40 1.77
C TYR A 5 -11.34 -6.56 1.91
N ASN A 6 -12.44 -6.38 2.62
CA ASN A 6 -13.51 -7.40 2.63
C ASN A 6 -14.33 -7.37 1.32
N ALA A 7 -14.28 -6.28 0.56
CA ALA A 7 -14.91 -6.19 -0.76
C ALA A 7 -14.09 -6.88 -1.87
N PRO A 8 -14.71 -7.28 -2.99
CA PRO A 8 -13.97 -7.75 -4.17
C PRO A 8 -12.95 -6.72 -4.68
N PRO A 9 -11.79 -7.15 -5.21
CA PRO A 9 -11.41 -8.54 -5.50
C PRO A 9 -10.71 -9.26 -4.34
N TRP A 10 -10.42 -8.56 -3.24
CA TRP A 10 -9.64 -9.07 -2.12
C TRP A 10 -10.42 -10.15 -1.36
N ASN A 11 -11.69 -9.88 -1.03
CA ASN A 11 -12.57 -10.80 -0.30
C ASN A 11 -11.92 -11.35 0.99
N ASP A 12 -11.17 -10.48 1.68
CA ASP A 12 -10.56 -10.81 2.96
C ASP A 12 -11.62 -10.94 4.07
N LYS A 13 -11.16 -11.27 5.27
CA LYS A 13 -12.02 -11.50 6.45
C LYS A 13 -11.56 -10.65 7.64
N TRP A 14 -11.31 -9.37 7.39
CA TRP A 14 -10.92 -8.42 8.42
C TRP A 14 -12.08 -8.15 9.38
N THR A 15 -11.77 -8.12 10.66
CA THR A 15 -12.60 -7.50 11.70
C THR A 15 -11.94 -6.17 12.11
N GLU A 16 -12.66 -5.32 12.83
CA GLU A 16 -12.06 -4.08 13.37
C GLU A 16 -10.88 -4.38 14.30
N GLU A 17 -11.01 -5.43 15.11
CA GLU A 17 -9.96 -5.90 16.02
C GLU A 17 -8.70 -6.33 15.25
N THR A 18 -8.80 -7.23 14.28
CA THR A 18 -7.62 -7.72 13.54
C THR A 18 -7.01 -6.63 12.66
N ALA A 19 -7.82 -5.72 12.13
CA ALA A 19 -7.32 -4.56 11.40
C ALA A 19 -6.53 -3.60 12.32
N LEU A 20 -7.03 -3.35 13.54
CA LEU A 20 -6.34 -2.51 14.52
C LEU A 20 -5.02 -3.15 14.99
N GLU A 21 -5.00 -4.45 15.25
CA GLU A 21 -3.79 -5.20 15.59
C GLU A 21 -2.74 -5.12 14.48
N SER A 22 -3.17 -5.34 13.23
CA SER A 22 -2.30 -5.25 12.04
C SER A 22 -1.72 -3.84 11.88
N LEU A 23 -2.56 -2.80 11.96
CA LEU A 23 -2.13 -1.42 11.84
C LEU A 23 -1.19 -1.01 12.98
N SER A 24 -1.45 -1.45 14.20
CA SER A 24 -0.58 -1.18 15.36
C SER A 24 0.79 -1.81 15.16
N SER A 25 0.81 -3.09 14.76
CA SER A 25 2.05 -3.82 14.44
C SER A 25 2.84 -3.15 13.32
N LEU A 26 2.15 -2.64 12.30
CA LEU A 26 2.77 -1.91 11.20
C LEU A 26 3.37 -0.58 11.66
N CYS A 27 2.67 0.17 12.52
CA CYS A 27 3.16 1.44 13.06
C CYS A 27 4.41 1.27 13.94
N ASP A 28 4.53 0.13 14.62
CA ASP A 28 5.69 -0.21 15.45
C ASP A 28 6.90 -0.69 14.64
N PHE A 29 6.74 -0.92 13.33
CA PHE A 29 7.82 -1.41 12.50
C PHE A 29 8.96 -0.39 12.36
N PRO A 30 10.25 -0.80 12.47
CA PRO A 30 11.37 0.12 12.28
C PRO A 30 11.32 0.84 10.93
N ASN A 31 11.54 2.15 10.95
CA ASN A 31 11.45 3.03 9.78
C ASN A 31 10.06 3.01 9.11
N PHE A 32 9.01 2.80 9.88
CA PHE A 32 7.64 3.06 9.45
C PHE A 32 7.51 4.49 8.91
N THR A 33 6.74 4.65 7.83
CA THR A 33 6.33 5.93 7.29
C THR A 33 4.98 5.75 6.62
N GLY A 34 3.97 6.49 7.06
CA GLY A 34 2.66 6.51 6.43
C GLY A 34 2.32 7.88 5.84
N TYR A 35 1.51 7.88 4.78
CA TYR A 35 0.85 9.08 4.28
C TYR A 35 -0.64 8.82 4.15
N LEU A 36 -1.43 9.78 4.63
CA LEU A 36 -2.88 9.69 4.70
C LEU A 36 -3.54 10.87 3.99
N ILE A 37 -4.73 10.61 3.46
CA ILE A 37 -5.73 11.62 3.12
C ILE A 37 -6.75 11.57 4.24
N ALA A 38 -6.97 12.69 4.91
CA ALA A 38 -8.00 12.84 5.91
C ALA A 38 -8.88 14.04 5.59
N ASP A 39 -10.15 13.93 5.97
CA ASP A 39 -11.11 15.03 5.98
C ASP A 39 -11.72 15.14 7.38
N VAL A 40 -11.42 16.25 8.05
CA VAL A 40 -11.75 16.55 9.46
C VAL A 40 -11.41 15.40 10.41
N ASP A 41 -12.33 14.46 10.61
CA ASP A 41 -12.25 13.34 11.56
C ASP A 41 -12.21 11.96 10.87
N GLU A 42 -12.13 11.91 9.53
CA GLU A 42 -12.16 10.67 8.77
C GLU A 42 -10.90 10.46 7.93
N ILE A 43 -10.29 9.27 8.05
CA ILE A 43 -9.24 8.82 7.12
C ILE A 43 -9.90 8.30 5.84
N ILE A 44 -9.77 9.09 4.77
CA ILE A 44 -10.27 8.76 3.43
C ILE A 44 -9.41 7.69 2.77
N GLY A 45 -8.10 7.71 3.00
CA GLY A 45 -7.19 6.77 2.39
C GLY A 45 -5.79 6.86 2.95
N ALA A 46 -5.02 5.81 2.77
CA ALA A 46 -3.69 5.72 3.33
C ALA A 46 -2.78 4.89 2.43
N ILE A 47 -1.50 5.24 2.42
CA ILE A 47 -0.40 4.39 1.97
C ILE A 47 0.58 4.27 3.12
N LEU A 48 0.73 3.06 3.65
CA LEU A 48 1.48 2.75 4.85
C LEU A 48 2.55 1.72 4.52
N GLY A 49 3.67 1.80 5.22
CA GLY A 49 4.78 0.92 4.94
C GLY A 49 6.03 1.30 5.71
N HIS A 50 7.13 0.64 5.37
CA HIS A 50 8.41 0.83 6.03
C HIS A 50 9.56 0.81 5.04
N SER A 51 10.67 1.46 5.42
CA SER A 51 11.88 1.48 4.60
C SER A 51 12.94 0.55 5.16
N ARG A 52 13.59 -0.23 4.30
CA ARG A 52 14.70 -1.10 4.68
C ARG A 52 15.83 -1.01 3.65
N ARG A 53 17.07 -1.07 4.13
CA ARG A 53 18.25 -1.24 3.27
C ARG A 53 18.19 -2.63 2.61
N TYR A 54 18.19 -2.66 1.28
CA TYR A 54 18.27 -3.88 0.50
C TYR A 54 19.40 -3.75 -0.53
N ALA A 55 20.44 -4.55 -0.34
CA ALA A 55 21.68 -4.46 -1.11
C ALA A 55 22.25 -3.02 -1.13
N SER A 56 22.44 -2.45 -2.32
CA SER A 56 23.03 -1.11 -2.51
C SER A 56 22.06 0.04 -2.25
N GLY A 57 20.74 -0.21 -2.17
CA GLY A 57 19.71 0.81 -2.07
C GLY A 57 18.83 0.68 -0.82
N THR A 58 17.92 1.64 -0.64
CA THR A 58 16.85 1.56 0.36
C THR A 58 15.53 1.38 -0.37
N THR A 59 14.79 0.34 -0.02
CA THR A 59 13.48 0.02 -0.61
C THR A 59 12.38 0.35 0.39
N TYR A 60 11.30 0.95 -0.10
CA TYR A 60 10.08 1.14 0.67
C TYR A 60 9.11 -0.02 0.39
N TYR A 61 8.71 -0.74 1.42
CA TYR A 61 7.74 -1.81 1.31
C TYR A 61 6.37 -1.21 1.56
N ILE A 62 5.48 -1.24 0.56
CA ILE A 62 4.09 -0.81 0.75
C ILE A 62 3.36 -1.99 1.37
N ASP A 63 3.05 -1.87 2.65
CA ASP A 63 2.29 -2.88 3.39
C ASP A 63 0.78 -2.66 3.20
N GLU A 64 0.33 -1.40 3.19
CA GLU A 64 -1.07 -1.04 2.97
C GLU A 64 -1.24 0.10 1.99
N PHE A 65 -2.17 -0.02 1.04
CA PHE A 65 -2.59 1.10 0.21
C PHE A 65 -4.06 1.01 -0.17
N PHE A 66 -4.87 1.92 0.37
CA PHE A 66 -6.30 1.94 0.12
C PHE A 66 -6.87 3.36 0.03
N ILE A 67 -7.97 3.48 -0.72
CA ILE A 67 -8.90 4.60 -0.68
C ILE A 67 -10.28 4.04 -0.32
N SER A 68 -10.95 4.67 0.64
CA SER A 68 -12.33 4.37 1.03
C SER A 68 -13.25 4.41 -0.19
N GLU A 69 -14.17 3.46 -0.28
CA GLU A 69 -14.92 3.17 -1.50
C GLU A 69 -15.70 4.39 -2.02
N LYS A 70 -16.34 5.12 -1.10
CA LYS A 70 -17.09 6.36 -1.40
C LYS A 70 -16.24 7.47 -2.03
N TYR A 71 -14.92 7.42 -1.91
CA TYR A 71 -14.00 8.42 -2.46
C TYR A 71 -13.15 7.91 -3.63
N ARG A 72 -13.44 6.72 -4.16
CA ARG A 72 -12.75 6.18 -5.33
C ARG A 72 -13.19 6.86 -6.62
N ARG A 73 -12.36 6.72 -7.67
CA ARG A 73 -12.55 7.34 -9.01
C ARG A 73 -12.55 8.88 -9.03
N LEU A 74 -12.09 9.51 -7.94
CA LEU A 74 -11.90 10.96 -7.83
C LEU A 74 -10.42 11.39 -8.01
N GLY A 75 -9.54 10.48 -8.44
CA GLY A 75 -8.10 10.76 -8.59
C GLY A 75 -7.29 10.78 -7.28
N LEU A 76 -7.93 10.53 -6.12
CA LEU A 76 -7.26 10.57 -4.81
C LEU A 76 -6.17 9.51 -4.65
N GLY A 77 -6.41 8.28 -5.12
CA GLY A 77 -5.40 7.21 -5.07
C GLY A 77 -4.15 7.54 -5.90
N GLU A 78 -4.35 8.06 -7.11
CA GLU A 78 -3.26 8.53 -7.97
C GLU A 78 -2.47 9.67 -7.31
N ASN A 79 -3.18 10.65 -6.73
CA ASN A 79 -2.54 11.77 -6.05
C ASN A 79 -1.71 11.31 -4.83
N LEU A 80 -2.28 10.43 -4.00
CA LEU A 80 -1.61 9.88 -2.82
C LEU A 80 -0.35 9.10 -3.21
N TYR A 81 -0.45 8.22 -4.21
CA TYR A 81 0.65 7.40 -4.71
C TYR A 81 1.78 8.27 -5.27
N LYS A 82 1.48 9.19 -6.20
CA LYS A 82 2.47 10.10 -6.80
C LYS A 82 3.15 10.99 -5.77
N THR A 83 2.37 11.55 -4.84
CA THR A 83 2.90 12.39 -3.76
C THR A 83 3.83 11.60 -2.85
N THR A 84 3.46 10.37 -2.51
CA THR A 84 4.27 9.46 -1.71
C THR A 84 5.58 9.14 -2.40
N ILE A 85 5.56 8.71 -3.67
CA ILE A 85 6.78 8.46 -4.46
C ILE A 85 7.68 9.69 -4.49
N LYS A 86 7.13 10.90 -4.71
CA LYS A 86 7.91 12.14 -4.71
C LYS A 86 8.59 12.38 -3.36
N LYS A 87 7.91 12.13 -2.24
CA LYS A 87 8.49 12.25 -0.89
C LYS A 87 9.55 11.17 -0.63
N LEU A 88 9.32 9.93 -1.05
CA LEU A 88 10.29 8.83 -0.89
C LEU A 88 11.57 9.10 -1.70
N LYS A 89 11.45 9.58 -2.94
CA LYS A 89 12.60 9.99 -3.76
C LYS A 89 13.46 11.08 -3.10
N LYS A 90 12.81 12.07 -2.45
CA LYS A 90 13.53 13.11 -1.66
C LYS A 90 14.28 12.54 -0.45
N LYS A 91 13.87 11.38 0.06
CA LYS A 91 14.55 10.63 1.13
C LYS A 91 15.60 9.64 0.60
N SER A 92 15.96 9.73 -0.69
CA SER A 92 16.92 8.81 -1.35
C SER A 92 16.49 7.34 -1.30
N ILE A 93 15.18 7.07 -1.22
CA ILE A 93 14.62 5.71 -1.36
C ILE A 93 14.60 5.37 -2.85
N SER A 94 15.18 4.21 -3.17
CA SER A 94 15.51 3.78 -4.53
C SER A 94 14.29 3.25 -5.29
N GLY A 95 13.32 2.69 -4.58
CA GLY A 95 12.11 2.12 -5.17
C GLY A 95 11.13 1.65 -4.11
N ALA A 96 10.01 1.10 -4.57
CA ALA A 96 9.02 0.46 -3.71
C ALA A 96 8.77 -0.98 -4.14
N PHE A 97 8.50 -1.86 -3.17
CA PHE A 97 8.12 -3.25 -3.40
C PHE A 97 6.78 -3.54 -2.72
N PHE A 98 5.92 -4.29 -3.41
CA PHE A 98 4.60 -4.69 -2.95
C PHE A 98 4.05 -5.82 -3.81
N THR A 99 2.97 -6.44 -3.37
CA THR A 99 2.24 -7.46 -4.12
C THR A 99 0.80 -6.99 -4.36
N THR A 100 0.17 -7.50 -5.42
CA THR A 100 -1.24 -7.22 -5.75
C THR A 100 -1.81 -8.39 -6.53
N LEU A 101 -3.13 -8.54 -6.52
CA LEU A 101 -3.81 -9.51 -7.38
C LEU A 101 -3.67 -9.09 -8.86
N LYS A 102 -3.17 -9.99 -9.73
CA LYS A 102 -3.02 -9.70 -11.17
C LYS A 102 -4.37 -9.36 -11.83
N ASN A 103 -5.43 -10.06 -11.44
CA ASN A 103 -6.78 -9.83 -11.96
C ASN A 103 -7.54 -8.77 -11.13
N SER A 104 -6.94 -7.59 -10.91
CA SER A 104 -7.56 -6.52 -10.13
C SER A 104 -7.42 -5.14 -10.80
N PRO A 105 -8.30 -4.18 -10.48
CA PRO A 105 -8.11 -2.78 -10.85
C PRO A 105 -6.79 -2.19 -10.32
N ALA A 106 -6.30 -2.70 -9.18
CA ALA A 106 -5.05 -2.25 -8.57
C ALA A 106 -3.84 -2.59 -9.46
N TYR A 107 -3.79 -3.79 -10.07
CA TYR A 107 -2.73 -4.16 -11.01
C TYR A 107 -2.60 -3.14 -12.14
N ASN A 108 -3.70 -2.84 -12.83
CA ASN A 108 -3.71 -1.86 -13.92
C ASN A 108 -3.35 -0.45 -13.45
N PHE A 109 -3.78 -0.08 -12.24
CA PHE A 109 -3.38 1.18 -11.61
C PHE A 109 -1.85 1.25 -11.46
N TYR A 110 -1.21 0.25 -10.87
CA TYR A 110 0.24 0.29 -10.63
C TYR A 110 1.06 0.32 -11.93
N ILE A 111 0.65 -0.46 -12.94
CA ILE A 111 1.29 -0.41 -14.27
C ILE A 111 1.16 0.99 -14.88
N LYS A 112 -0.04 1.59 -14.85
CA LYS A 112 -0.27 2.97 -15.32
C LYS A 112 0.61 3.98 -14.58
N GLU A 113 0.81 3.80 -13.28
CA GLU A 113 1.64 4.69 -12.45
C GLU A 113 3.16 4.41 -12.56
N GLY A 114 3.56 3.46 -13.42
CA GLY A 114 4.96 3.19 -13.78
C GLY A 114 5.65 2.11 -12.95
N ALA A 115 4.91 1.31 -12.19
CA ALA A 115 5.45 0.08 -11.61
C ALA A 115 5.62 -1.00 -12.70
N TRP A 116 6.51 -1.96 -12.45
CA TRP A 116 6.75 -3.10 -13.32
C TRP A 116 6.29 -4.38 -12.64
N ASP A 117 5.57 -5.24 -13.37
CA ASP A 117 5.39 -6.63 -12.94
C ASP A 117 6.70 -7.38 -13.21
N LEU A 118 7.27 -8.00 -12.17
CA LEU A 118 8.55 -8.69 -12.25
C LEU A 118 8.31 -10.10 -12.82
N GLU A 119 8.33 -10.23 -14.14
CA GLU A 119 7.97 -11.48 -14.85
C GLU A 119 8.88 -12.68 -14.51
N ASP A 120 10.13 -12.42 -14.13
CA ASP A 120 11.12 -13.44 -13.73
C ASP A 120 11.06 -13.81 -12.24
N SER A 121 10.13 -13.17 -11.50
CA SER A 121 10.00 -13.28 -10.05
C SER A 121 8.62 -13.84 -9.68
N ALA A 122 8.56 -14.59 -8.59
CA ALA A 122 7.31 -15.18 -8.10
C ALA A 122 7.06 -14.83 -6.63
N CYS A 123 5.79 -14.64 -6.28
CA CYS A 123 5.33 -14.48 -4.90
C CYS A 123 4.81 -15.81 -4.39
N PHE A 124 5.44 -16.36 -3.35
CA PHE A 124 5.03 -17.61 -2.70
C PHE A 124 4.43 -17.32 -1.33
N TYR A 125 3.32 -18.00 -1.02
CA TYR A 125 2.74 -18.03 0.33
C TYR A 125 2.71 -19.48 0.81
N HIS A 126 3.47 -19.79 1.86
CA HIS A 126 3.53 -21.13 2.44
C HIS A 126 2.68 -21.16 3.71
N LYS A 127 1.49 -21.74 3.61
CA LYS A 127 0.60 -21.92 4.77
C LYS A 127 1.05 -23.13 5.57
N PHE A 128 1.20 -22.95 6.88
CA PHE A 128 1.41 -24.03 7.85
C PHE A 128 0.08 -24.40 8.51
#